data_AF-A0A960JRJ8-F1
#
_entry.id   AF-A0A960JRJ8-F1
#
_cell.length_a   1.000
_cell.length_b   1.000
_cell.length_c   1.000
_cell.angle_alpha   90.00
_cell.angle_beta   90.00
_cell.angle_gamma   90.00
#
_symmetry.space_group_name_H-M   'P 1'
#
loop_
_entity.id
_entity.type
_entity.pdbx_description
1 polymer ?
#
loop_
_entity_poly.entity_id
_entity_poly.type
_entity_poly.pdbx_seq_one_letter_code
_entity_poly.pdbx_strand_id
1 'polypeptide(L)'
;MSTTAATAAFVSVGYQERNIDEFVKLLVDNDVDLLVDVRLNAISRKRGFSKTALSNALTDAGIEYRHERQLGNPKDNREPFRQGLASARSRYLTQLANGAKGIYDEVVSLASTSRVALLCYERDHAECHRSCIIDTAQGIDPSLRVVKI
;
A
#
# COMPACT_ATOMS: atom_id res chain seq x y z
N MET A 1 -20.96 22.29 7.01
CA MET A 1 -19.70 21.68 7.50
C MET A 1 -18.77 21.66 6.30
N SER A 2 -17.68 22.43 6.36
CA SER A 2 -16.78 22.62 5.22
C SER A 2 -15.90 21.39 5.08
N THR A 3 -16.22 20.51 4.13
CA THR A 3 -15.37 19.38 3.78
C THR A 3 -14.15 19.94 3.06
N THR A 4 -13.01 20.04 3.76
CA THR A 4 -11.72 20.25 3.11
C THR A 4 -11.55 19.11 2.12
N ALA A 5 -11.51 19.39 0.83
CA ALA A 5 -11.24 18.37 -0.17
C ALA A 5 -9.90 17.73 0.18
N ALA A 6 -9.93 16.45 0.55
CA ALA A 6 -8.73 15.72 0.92
C ALA A 6 -7.76 15.79 -0.27
N THR A 7 -6.56 16.33 -0.05
CA THR A 7 -5.60 16.49 -1.16
C THR A 7 -5.10 15.11 -1.58
N ALA A 8 -5.32 14.78 -2.86
CA ALA A 8 -4.87 13.55 -3.48
C ALA A 8 -3.40 13.24 -3.11
N ALA A 9 -3.15 11.98 -2.74
CA ALA A 9 -1.85 11.56 -2.28
C ALA A 9 -1.73 10.04 -2.33
N PHE A 10 -0.48 9.60 -2.46
CA PHE A 10 -0.12 8.21 -2.32
C PHE A 10 0.51 7.97 -0.95
N VAL A 11 -0.15 7.13 -0.15
CA VAL A 11 0.21 6.91 1.26
C VAL A 11 0.88 5.54 1.39
N SER A 12 2.01 5.47 2.07
CA SER A 12 2.61 4.19 2.45
C SER A 12 2.33 3.90 3.92
N VAL A 13 1.64 2.80 4.21
CA VAL A 13 1.34 2.36 5.59
C VAL A 13 1.60 0.87 5.84
N GLY A 14 2.42 0.56 6.85
CA GLY A 14 2.66 -0.81 7.32
C GLY A 14 1.96 -1.10 8.63
N TYR A 15 1.58 -2.36 8.90
CA TYR A 15 0.87 -2.72 10.14
C TYR A 15 1.70 -3.50 11.18
N GLN A 16 2.98 -3.78 10.89
CA GLN A 16 3.91 -4.36 11.85
C GLN A 16 3.87 -3.55 13.16
N GLU A 17 3.73 -4.26 14.29
CA GLU A 17 3.64 -3.66 15.63
C GLU A 17 2.45 -2.72 15.88
N ARG A 18 1.45 -2.61 14.98
CA ARG A 18 0.17 -1.89 15.21
C ARG A 18 -1.01 -2.83 15.44
N ASN A 19 -1.85 -2.60 16.45
CA ASN A 19 -3.14 -3.29 16.51
C ASN A 19 -4.13 -2.69 15.48
N ILE A 20 -5.30 -3.32 15.31
CA ILE A 20 -6.26 -2.91 14.28
C ILE A 20 -6.87 -1.52 14.56
N ASP A 21 -7.14 -1.20 15.82
CA ASP A 21 -7.75 0.08 16.20
C ASP A 21 -6.77 1.24 15.98
N GLU A 22 -5.51 1.06 16.39
CA GLU A 22 -4.41 2.00 16.11
C GLU A 22 -4.22 2.21 14.61
N PHE A 23 -4.30 1.13 13.83
CA PHE A 23 -4.11 1.17 12.40
C PHE A 23 -5.25 1.89 11.68
N VAL A 24 -6.51 1.58 12.01
CA VAL A 24 -7.67 2.27 11.44
C VAL A 24 -7.66 3.75 11.82
N LYS A 25 -7.39 4.07 13.10
CA LYS A 25 -7.25 5.45 13.55
C LYS A 25 -6.18 6.20 12.76
N LEU A 26 -5.02 5.59 12.53
CA LEU A 26 -3.94 6.21 11.75
C LEU A 26 -4.38 6.56 10.31
N LEU A 27 -5.19 5.70 9.68
CA LEU A 27 -5.69 5.95 8.33
C LEU A 27 -6.72 7.10 8.31
N VAL A 28 -7.63 7.12 9.28
CA VAL A 28 -8.62 8.18 9.46
C VAL A 28 -7.93 9.53 9.72
N ASP A 29 -6.95 9.56 10.63
CA ASP A 29 -6.18 10.77 10.94
C ASP A 29 -5.37 11.29 9.74
N ASN A 30 -5.21 10.48 8.69
CA ASN A 30 -4.54 10.84 7.44
C ASN A 30 -5.49 10.97 6.25
N ASP A 31 -6.80 11.05 6.50
CA ASP A 31 -7.85 11.21 5.49
C ASP A 31 -7.74 10.17 4.35
N VAL A 32 -7.42 8.92 4.66
CA VAL A 32 -7.31 7.87 3.62
C VAL A 32 -8.71 7.49 3.13
N ASP A 33 -8.95 7.63 1.83
CA ASP A 33 -10.21 7.26 1.18
C ASP A 33 -10.25 5.77 0.82
N LEU A 34 -9.12 5.26 0.30
CA LEU A 34 -8.98 3.90 -0.21
C LEU A 34 -7.69 3.26 0.30
N LEU A 35 -7.81 2.06 0.86
CA LEU A 35 -6.68 1.19 1.17
C LEU A 35 -6.53 0.09 0.11
N VAL A 36 -5.39 0.10 -0.58
CA VAL A 36 -4.95 -0.96 -1.49
C VAL A 36 -3.98 -1.89 -0.75
N ASP A 37 -4.46 -3.09 -0.45
CA ASP A 37 -3.65 -4.17 0.08
C ASP A 37 -2.82 -4.79 -1.04
N VAL A 38 -1.50 -4.57 -1.00
CA VAL A 38 -0.54 -5.11 -1.97
C VAL A 38 0.14 -6.38 -1.47
N ARG A 39 -0.38 -7.03 -0.44
CA ARG A 39 0.11 -8.36 -0.05
C ARG A 39 -0.25 -9.36 -1.14
N LEU A 40 0.72 -10.18 -1.55
CA LEU A 40 0.44 -11.30 -2.46
C LEU A 40 -0.66 -12.23 -1.91
N ASN A 41 -0.63 -12.47 -0.59
CA ASN A 41 -1.67 -13.18 0.14
C ASN A 41 -2.15 -12.28 1.29
N ALA A 42 -3.42 -11.88 1.27
CA ALA A 42 -4.05 -11.06 2.32
C ALA A 42 -4.39 -11.88 3.60
N ILE A 43 -3.43 -12.66 4.06
CA ILE A 43 -3.51 -13.47 5.28
C ILE A 43 -2.62 -12.86 6.35
N SER A 44 -3.08 -12.90 7.60
CA SER A 44 -2.29 -12.45 8.75
C SER A 44 -2.66 -13.25 9.99
N ARG A 45 -1.67 -13.54 10.81
CA ARG A 45 -1.86 -14.07 12.17
C ARG A 45 -2.18 -12.97 13.18
N LYS A 46 -1.95 -11.71 12.81
CA LYS A 46 -2.28 -10.56 13.65
C LYS A 46 -3.78 -10.33 13.60
N ARG A 47 -4.43 -10.30 14.77
CA ARG A 47 -5.87 -10.06 14.89
C ARG A 47 -6.27 -8.79 14.15
N GLY A 48 -7.34 -8.86 13.36
CA GLY A 48 -7.86 -7.73 12.58
C GLY A 48 -7.23 -7.55 11.19
N PHE A 49 -6.14 -8.24 10.86
CA PHE A 49 -5.42 -8.04 9.58
C PHE A 49 -5.61 -9.17 8.56
N SER A 50 -6.50 -10.13 8.80
CA SER A 50 -6.97 -11.02 7.72
C SER A 50 -7.86 -10.22 6.76
N LYS A 51 -7.93 -10.61 5.48
CA LYS A 51 -8.70 -9.90 4.44
C LYS A 51 -10.09 -9.46 4.91
N THR A 52 -10.91 -10.39 5.39
CA THR A 52 -12.28 -10.12 5.81
C THR A 52 -12.33 -9.21 7.04
N ALA A 53 -11.52 -9.47 8.06
CA ALA A 53 -11.53 -8.66 9.29
C ALA A 53 -11.07 -7.21 9.01
N LEU A 54 -10.04 -7.05 8.18
CA LEU A 54 -9.52 -5.74 7.78
C LEU A 54 -10.55 -4.99 6.93
N SER A 55 -11.14 -5.65 5.94
CA SER A 55 -12.18 -5.06 5.09
C SER A 55 -13.35 -4.54 5.92
N ASN A 56 -13.82 -5.31 6.91
CA ASN A 56 -14.91 -4.91 7.78
C ASN A 56 -14.53 -3.69 8.63
N ALA A 57 -13.38 -3.74 9.31
CA ALA A 57 -12.91 -2.63 10.15
C ALA A 57 -12.70 -1.32 9.37
N LEU A 58 -12.24 -1.41 8.12
CA LEU A 58 -12.12 -0.24 7.23
C LEU A 58 -13.48 0.27 6.77
N THR A 59 -14.40 -0.63 6.41
CA THR A 59 -15.77 -0.27 6.01
C THR A 59 -16.50 0.45 7.13
N ASP A 60 -16.38 -0.03 8.37
CA ASP A 60 -16.96 0.62 9.56
C ASP A 60 -16.40 2.02 9.81
N ALA A 61 -15.18 2.30 9.32
CA ALA A 61 -14.53 3.60 9.37
C ALA A 61 -14.75 4.46 8.10
N GLY A 62 -15.53 3.98 7.13
CA GLY A 62 -15.78 4.68 5.87
C GLY A 62 -14.63 4.66 4.87
N ILE A 63 -13.68 3.72 5.01
CA ILE A 63 -12.51 3.56 4.14
C ILE A 63 -12.74 2.38 3.19
N GLU A 64 -12.59 2.61 1.89
CA GLU A 64 -12.69 1.55 0.90
C GLU A 64 -11.50 0.58 1.01
N TYR A 65 -11.75 -0.71 0.73
CA TYR A 65 -10.72 -1.73 0.77
C TYR A 65 -10.64 -2.49 -0.55
N ARG A 66 -9.43 -2.54 -1.12
CA ARG A 66 -9.14 -3.28 -2.36
C ARG A 66 -7.91 -4.15 -2.17
N HIS A 67 -7.98 -5.42 -2.59
CA HIS A 67 -6.85 -6.35 -2.51
C HIS A 67 -6.24 -6.58 -3.89
N GLU A 68 -5.04 -6.04 -4.12
CA GLU A 68 -4.32 -6.14 -5.39
C GLU A 68 -3.10 -7.05 -5.29
N ARG A 69 -3.37 -8.35 -5.35
CA ARG A 69 -2.33 -9.39 -5.26
C ARG A 69 -1.27 -9.30 -6.35
N GLN A 70 -1.59 -8.73 -7.52
CA GLN A 70 -0.65 -8.60 -8.64
C GLN A 70 0.51 -7.66 -8.31
N LEU A 71 0.27 -6.67 -7.42
CA LEU A 71 1.29 -5.78 -6.89
C LEU A 71 2.13 -6.41 -5.76
N GLY A 72 1.85 -7.65 -5.38
CA GLY A 72 2.54 -8.32 -4.28
C GLY A 72 3.90 -8.90 -4.64
N ASN A 73 4.83 -8.84 -3.67
CA ASN A 73 6.14 -9.47 -3.80
C ASN A 73 6.04 -11.02 -3.70
N PRO A 74 6.55 -11.76 -4.72
CA PRO A 74 6.60 -13.22 -4.72
C PRO A 74 7.24 -13.78 -3.46
N LYS A 75 6.72 -14.90 -2.95
CA LYS A 75 7.15 -15.47 -1.65
C LYS A 75 8.65 -15.71 -1.58
N ASP A 76 9.23 -16.24 -2.66
CA ASP A 76 10.65 -16.55 -2.82
C ASP A 76 11.53 -15.31 -3.00
N ASN A 77 10.95 -14.16 -3.34
CA ASN A 77 11.69 -12.90 -3.48
C ASN A 77 11.66 -12.03 -2.20
N ARG A 78 10.79 -12.32 -1.22
CA ARG A 78 10.62 -11.49 -0.01
C ARG A 78 11.86 -11.39 0.85
N GLU A 79 12.50 -12.52 1.13
CA GLU A 79 13.69 -12.56 2.00
C GLU A 79 14.91 -11.87 1.35
N PRO A 80 15.28 -12.19 0.09
CA PRO A 80 16.24 -11.42 -0.69
C PRO A 80 15.96 -9.90 -0.74
N PHE A 81 14.69 -9.53 -0.89
CA PHE A 81 14.28 -8.12 -0.95
C PHE A 81 14.51 -7.42 0.39
N ARG A 82 14.13 -8.05 1.51
CA ARG A 82 14.37 -7.51 2.86
C ARG A 82 15.86 -7.36 3.17
N GLN A 83 16.69 -8.29 2.68
CA GLN A 83 18.15 -8.19 2.78
C GLN A 83 18.76 -7.10 1.88
N GLY A 84 17.94 -6.41 1.07
CA GLY A 84 18.37 -5.31 0.22
C GLY A 84 19.10 -5.75 -1.04
N LEU A 85 19.00 -7.02 -1.45
CA LEU A 85 19.67 -7.50 -2.67
C LEU A 85 19.16 -6.75 -3.90
N ALA A 86 20.09 -6.17 -4.67
CA ALA A 86 19.76 -5.42 -5.88
C ALA A 86 18.98 -6.29 -6.89
N SER A 87 19.35 -7.56 -7.04
CA SER A 87 18.66 -8.52 -7.90
C SER A 87 17.20 -8.74 -7.50
N ALA A 88 16.88 -8.74 -6.21
CA ALA A 88 15.52 -8.89 -5.70
C ALA A 88 14.66 -7.66 -5.99
N ARG A 89 15.25 -6.46 -5.88
CA ARG A 89 14.62 -5.19 -6.27
C ARG A 89 14.36 -5.15 -7.78
N SER A 90 15.36 -5.45 -8.59
CA SER A 90 15.23 -5.51 -10.06
C SER A 90 14.15 -6.50 -10.49
N ARG A 91 14.12 -7.70 -9.89
CA ARG A 91 13.10 -8.71 -10.17
C ARG A 91 11.68 -8.19 -9.87
N TYR A 92 11.49 -7.52 -8.73
CA TYR A 92 10.20 -6.94 -8.39
C TYR A 92 9.79 -5.84 -9.38
N LEU A 93 10.71 -4.96 -9.77
CA LEU A 93 10.45 -3.91 -10.77
C LEU A 93 10.07 -4.51 -12.14
N THR A 94 10.71 -5.59 -12.58
CA THR A 94 10.33 -6.30 -13.81
C THR A 94 8.91 -6.87 -13.71
N GLN A 95 8.53 -7.44 -12.56
CA GLN A 95 7.16 -7.91 -12.34
C GLN A 95 6.15 -6.76 -12.35
N LEU A 96 6.48 -5.63 -11.72
CA LEU A 96 5.62 -4.45 -11.69
C LEU A 96 5.36 -3.94 -13.11
N ALA A 97 6.42 -3.83 -13.92
CA ALA A 97 6.35 -3.32 -15.28
C ALA A 97 5.65 -4.26 -16.27
N ASN A 98 5.78 -5.59 -16.12
CA ASN A 98 5.29 -6.54 -17.13
C ASN A 98 4.07 -7.34 -16.67
N GLY A 99 3.99 -7.70 -15.38
CA GLY A 99 2.97 -8.58 -14.83
C GLY A 99 1.83 -7.85 -14.11
N ALA A 100 2.01 -6.59 -13.73
CA ALA A 100 1.05 -5.83 -12.94
C ALA A 100 0.76 -4.42 -13.48
N LYS A 101 1.26 -4.07 -14.68
CA LYS A 101 1.20 -2.69 -15.21
C LYS A 101 -0.20 -2.09 -15.23
N GLY A 102 -1.21 -2.84 -15.68
CA GLY A 102 -2.59 -2.33 -15.74
C GLY A 102 -3.12 -1.92 -14.37
N ILE A 103 -2.97 -2.78 -13.36
CA ILE A 103 -3.39 -2.49 -11.98
C ILE A 103 -2.52 -1.38 -11.36
N TYR A 104 -1.23 -1.37 -11.66
CA TYR A 104 -0.34 -0.31 -11.21
C TYR A 104 -0.80 1.07 -11.73
N ASP A 105 -1.04 1.20 -13.04
CA ASP A 105 -1.47 2.45 -13.68
C ASP A 105 -2.83 2.91 -13.09
N GLU A 106 -3.75 1.96 -12.84
CA GLU A 106 -5.04 2.23 -12.21
C GLU A 106 -4.88 2.79 -10.78
N VAL A 107 -4.06 2.15 -9.95
CA VAL A 107 -3.82 2.58 -8.57
C VAL A 107 -3.15 3.95 -8.51
N VAL A 108 -2.21 4.23 -9.41
CA VAL A 108 -1.56 5.56 -9.51
C VAL A 108 -2.58 6.61 -9.95
N SER A 109 -3.43 6.32 -10.93
CA SER A 109 -4.49 7.23 -11.37
C SER A 109 -5.48 7.57 -10.25
N LEU A 110 -5.86 6.59 -9.43
CA LEU A 110 -6.69 6.82 -8.23
C LEU A 110 -5.99 7.74 -7.24
N ALA A 111 -4.69 7.58 -7.03
CA ALA A 111 -3.89 8.41 -6.12
C ALA A 111 -3.73 9.87 -6.61
N SER A 112 -3.98 10.15 -7.88
CA SER A 112 -4.02 11.51 -8.44
C SER A 112 -5.34 12.24 -8.16
N THR A 113 -6.40 11.53 -7.75
CA THR A 113 -7.73 12.12 -7.50
C THR A 113 -8.27 11.87 -6.09
N SER A 114 -7.64 10.97 -5.33
CA SER A 114 -8.01 10.59 -3.96
C SER A 114 -6.78 10.25 -3.12
N ARG A 115 -6.96 10.01 -1.82
CA ARG A 115 -5.88 9.59 -0.91
C ARG A 115 -5.85 8.07 -0.80
N VAL A 116 -4.91 7.47 -1.54
CA VAL A 116 -4.78 6.02 -1.67
C VAL A 116 -3.62 5.51 -0.82
N ALA A 117 -3.92 4.60 0.12
CA ALA A 117 -2.92 3.96 0.96
C ALA A 117 -2.51 2.58 0.47
N LEU A 118 -1.20 2.36 0.29
CA LEU A 118 -0.61 1.05 0.03
C LEU A 118 -0.26 0.34 1.34
N LEU A 119 -0.91 -0.80 1.55
CA LEU A 119 -0.70 -1.66 2.71
C LEU A 119 0.21 -2.85 2.43
N CYS A 120 1.20 -3.07 3.31
CA CYS A 120 1.90 -4.34 3.47
C CYS A 120 2.22 -4.58 4.96
N TYR A 121 2.95 -5.63 5.28
CA TYR A 121 3.33 -5.96 6.66
C TYR A 121 4.35 -4.98 7.24
N GLU A 122 5.51 -4.86 6.59
CA GLU A 122 6.68 -4.14 7.09
C GLU A 122 6.33 -2.68 7.39
N ARG A 123 6.66 -2.20 8.59
CA ARG A 123 6.42 -0.80 8.98
C ARG A 123 7.30 0.13 8.14
N ASP A 124 8.58 -0.19 8.06
CA ASP A 124 9.53 0.58 7.25
C ASP A 124 9.22 0.38 5.76
N HIS A 125 9.00 1.51 5.09
CA HIS A 125 8.78 1.59 3.67
C HIS A 125 10.00 1.12 2.86
N ALA A 126 11.22 1.42 3.31
CA ALA A 126 12.47 1.12 2.59
C ALA A 126 12.80 -0.39 2.54
N GLU A 127 12.27 -1.16 3.49
CA GLU A 127 12.40 -2.61 3.56
C GLU A 127 11.29 -3.36 2.80
N CYS A 128 10.30 -2.63 2.28
CA CYS A 128 9.10 -3.18 1.69
C CYS A 128 9.05 -2.94 0.18
N HIS A 129 8.42 -3.85 -0.57
CA HIS A 129 8.21 -3.67 -2.01
C HIS A 129 7.34 -2.46 -2.37
N ARG A 130 6.61 -1.91 -1.38
CA ARG A 130 5.86 -0.66 -1.51
C ARG A 130 6.76 0.51 -1.90
N SER A 131 8.05 0.50 -1.56
CA SER A 131 8.99 1.53 -2.05
C SER A 131 9.10 1.50 -3.55
N CYS A 132 9.29 0.32 -4.16
CA CYS A 132 9.35 0.21 -5.61
C CYS A 132 8.08 0.75 -6.30
N ILE A 133 6.89 0.48 -5.76
CA ILE A 133 5.64 1.01 -6.34
C ILE A 133 5.62 2.54 -6.28
N ILE A 134 5.88 3.11 -5.10
CA ILE A 134 5.82 4.54 -4.86
C ILE A 134 6.93 5.29 -5.61
N ASP A 135 8.16 4.79 -5.57
CA ASP A 135 9.31 5.39 -6.24
C ASP A 135 9.12 5.36 -7.76
N THR A 136 8.54 4.28 -8.31
CA THR A 136 8.19 4.23 -9.75
C THR A 136 7.14 5.28 -10.09
N ALA A 137 6.13 5.47 -9.24
CA ALA A 137 5.10 6.47 -9.45
C ALA A 137 5.66 7.90 -9.41
N GLN A 138 6.51 8.20 -8.43
CA GLN A 138 7.18 9.50 -8.33
C GLN A 138 8.20 9.74 -9.46
N GLY A 139 8.82 8.68 -9.99
CA GLY A 139 9.69 8.78 -11.16
C GLY A 139 8.95 9.17 -12.45
N ILE A 140 7.66 8.82 -12.55
CA ILE A 140 6.78 9.18 -13.67
C ILE A 140 6.14 10.55 -13.45
N ASP A 141 5.62 10.80 -12.24
CA ASP A 141 5.04 12.07 -11.82
C ASP A 141 5.74 12.58 -10.54
N PRO A 142 6.76 13.44 -10.69
CA PRO A 142 7.46 14.03 -9.55
C PRO A 142 6.58 14.95 -8.67
N SER A 143 5.41 15.36 -9.16
CA SER A 143 4.46 16.17 -8.41
C SER A 143 3.54 15.34 -7.52
N LEU A 144 3.50 14.02 -7.71
CA LEU A 144 2.70 13.10 -6.91
C LEU A 144 3.10 13.20 -5.43
N ARG A 145 2.16 13.66 -4.61
CA ARG A 145 2.36 13.78 -3.18
C ARG A 145 2.44 12.40 -2.55
N VAL A 146 3.53 12.13 -1.84
CA VAL A 146 3.72 10.89 -1.08
C VAL A 146 3.75 11.18 0.41
N VAL A 147 3.01 10.38 1.19
CA VAL A 147 2.99 10.44 2.65
C VAL A 147 3.37 9.06 3.20
N LYS A 148 4.28 8.99 4.16
CA LYS A 148 4.72 7.73 4.78
C LYS A 148 4.28 7.75 6.24
N ILE A 149 3.43 6.80 6.64
CA ILE A 149 2.79 6.77 7.96
C ILE A 149 2.93 5.44 8.71
#